data_AF-A0A2T2R9H5-F1
#
_entry.id   AF-A0A2T2R9H5-F1
#
_cell.length_a   1.000
_cell.length_b   1.000
_cell.length_c   1.000
_cell.angle_alpha   90.00
_cell.angle_beta   90.00
_cell.angle_gamma   90.00
#
_symmetry.space_group_name_H-M   'P 1'
#
loop_
_entity.id
_entity.type
_entity.pdbx_description
1 polymer ?
#
loop_
_entity_poly.entity_id
_entity_poly.type
_entity_poly.pdbx_seq_one_letter_code
_entity_poly.pdbx_strand_id
1 'polypeptide(L)'
;MRLTYRGINYEPEMMPLEPIKGDVAGKYRGQPWHYHYPRHIPQLQPKLWLQYRGVYYSKRPVVQSSSLTEIPIPAVTSQGELPSPPYFASQTQLSEAEQAHLESIRQNLEHRLSVAREKGNEQLVSMLEKEYQELAMNH
;
A
#
# COMPACT_ATOMS: atom_id res chain seq x y z
N MET A 1 -13.51 -21.48 -30.45
CA MET A 1 -12.72 -22.61 -29.92
C MET A 1 -13.03 -22.74 -28.45
N ARG A 2 -13.41 -23.93 -27.95
CA ARG A 2 -13.69 -24.16 -26.52
C ARG A 2 -12.40 -24.58 -25.81
N LEU A 3 -12.20 -24.12 -24.57
CA LEU A 3 -11.04 -24.52 -23.78
C LEU A 3 -11.30 -25.91 -23.20
N THR A 4 -10.35 -26.83 -23.38
CA THR A 4 -10.46 -28.21 -22.87
C THR A 4 -9.24 -28.61 -22.07
N TYR A 5 -9.43 -29.15 -20.88
CA TYR A 5 -8.35 -29.71 -20.06
C TYR A 5 -8.76 -31.09 -19.53
N ARG A 6 -7.92 -32.11 -19.76
CA ARG A 6 -8.19 -33.52 -19.40
C ARG A 6 -9.56 -34.04 -19.86
N GLY A 7 -9.98 -33.66 -21.06
CA GLY A 7 -11.27 -34.08 -21.64
C GLY A 7 -12.50 -33.35 -21.10
N ILE A 8 -12.33 -32.42 -20.17
CA ILE A 8 -13.41 -31.57 -19.64
C ILE A 8 -13.40 -30.25 -20.40
N ASN A 9 -14.57 -29.82 -20.86
CA ASN A 9 -14.79 -28.51 -21.45
C ASN A 9 -14.91 -27.46 -20.35
N TYR A 10 -14.23 -26.34 -20.49
CA TYR A 10 -14.31 -25.21 -19.58
C TYR A 10 -14.78 -23.98 -20.33
N GLU A 11 -15.72 -23.27 -19.72
CA GLU A 11 -16.09 -21.91 -20.14
C GLU A 11 -15.24 -20.92 -19.34
N PRO A 12 -14.47 -20.04 -20.01
CA PRO A 12 -13.72 -19.02 -19.30
C PRO A 12 -14.67 -17.96 -18.76
N GLU A 13 -14.68 -17.79 -17.44
CA GLU A 13 -15.34 -16.65 -16.80
C GLU A 13 -14.48 -15.41 -17.01
N MET A 14 -14.73 -14.68 -18.09
CA MET A 14 -14.08 -13.39 -18.37
C MET A 14 -14.93 -12.29 -17.77
N MET A 15 -14.40 -11.60 -16.76
CA MET A 15 -15.03 -10.40 -16.23
C MET A 15 -14.68 -9.19 -17.12
N PRO A 16 -15.69 -8.51 -17.70
CA PRO A 16 -15.44 -7.30 -18.47
C PRO A 16 -14.95 -6.20 -17.54
N LEU A 17 -13.74 -5.71 -17.79
CA LEU A 17 -13.18 -4.55 -17.10
C LEU A 17 -13.69 -3.28 -17.79
N GLU A 18 -14.35 -2.38 -17.07
CA GLU A 18 -14.71 -1.05 -17.59
C GLU A 18 -13.52 -0.08 -17.40
N PRO A 19 -12.84 0.36 -18.48
CA PRO A 19 -11.78 1.36 -18.37
C PRO A 19 -12.38 2.77 -18.36
N ILE A 20 -11.92 3.62 -17.44
CA ILE A 20 -12.09 5.07 -17.49
C ILE A 20 -10.88 5.68 -18.19
N LYS A 21 -11.15 6.60 -19.12
CA LYS A 21 -10.13 7.43 -19.75
C LYS A 21 -9.66 8.49 -18.74
N GLY A 22 -8.41 8.41 -18.33
CA GLY A 22 -7.74 9.39 -17.50
C GLY A 22 -7.14 10.53 -18.32
N ASP A 23 -6.31 11.33 -17.65
CA ASP A 23 -5.69 12.51 -18.22
C ASP A 23 -4.69 12.21 -19.35
N VAL A 24 -4.36 13.25 -20.12
CA VAL A 24 -3.38 13.18 -21.20
C VAL A 24 -1.99 12.96 -20.61
N ALA A 25 -1.49 11.75 -20.75
CA ALA A 25 -0.17 11.33 -20.30
C ALA A 25 0.96 11.91 -21.17
N GLY A 26 0.66 12.20 -22.44
CA GLY A 26 1.64 12.74 -23.38
C GLY A 26 1.15 12.69 -24.83
N LYS A 27 2.09 12.68 -25.77
CA LYS A 27 1.80 12.51 -27.19
C LYS A 27 2.54 11.30 -27.74
N TYR A 28 1.82 10.40 -28.40
CA TYR A 28 2.39 9.28 -29.14
C TYR A 28 2.13 9.49 -30.63
N ARG A 29 3.20 9.58 -31.44
CA ARG A 29 3.14 9.85 -32.89
C ARG A 29 2.29 11.09 -33.25
N GLY A 30 2.44 12.16 -32.46
CA GLY A 30 1.71 13.41 -32.65
C GLY A 30 0.26 13.40 -32.14
N GLN A 31 -0.28 12.26 -31.71
CA GLN A 31 -1.62 12.15 -31.12
C GLN A 31 -1.56 12.12 -29.59
N PRO A 32 -2.51 12.74 -28.88
CA PRO A 32 -2.55 12.71 -27.42
C PRO A 32 -2.82 11.28 -26.91
N TRP A 33 -1.90 10.78 -26.08
CA TRP A 33 -2.02 9.49 -25.40
C TRP A 33 -2.57 9.72 -23.99
N HIS A 34 -3.47 8.84 -23.56
CA HIS A 34 -4.20 8.96 -22.29
C HIS A 34 -3.98 7.70 -21.45
N TYR A 35 -3.96 7.86 -20.13
CA TYR A 35 -4.01 6.70 -19.25
C TYR A 35 -5.42 6.09 -19.27
N HIS A 36 -5.49 4.76 -19.19
CA HIS A 36 -6.75 4.05 -19.01
C HIS A 36 -6.67 3.29 -17.70
N TYR A 37 -7.45 3.76 -16.72
CA TYR A 37 -7.52 3.13 -15.40
C TYR A 37 -8.82 2.35 -15.28
N PRO A 38 -8.82 1.20 -14.61
CA PRO A 38 -10.07 0.51 -14.30
C PRO A 38 -10.96 1.40 -13.44
N ARG A 39 -12.26 1.43 -13.73
CA ARG A 39 -13.26 2.23 -13.01
C ARG A 39 -13.31 1.93 -11.51
N HIS A 40 -13.20 0.66 -11.16
CA HIS A 40 -13.23 0.18 -9.79
C HIS A 40 -12.06 -0.79 -9.56
N ILE A 41 -11.41 -0.70 -8.40
CA ILE A 41 -10.40 -1.68 -7.99
C ILE A 41 -11.14 -2.97 -7.61
N PRO A 42 -10.89 -4.09 -8.29
CA PRO A 42 -11.57 -5.35 -7.98
C PRO A 42 -11.18 -5.85 -6.58
N GLN A 43 -12.17 -6.09 -5.73
CA GLN A 43 -11.94 -6.78 -4.46
C GLN A 43 -11.71 -8.26 -4.73
N LEU A 44 -10.68 -8.83 -4.11
CA LEU A 44 -10.37 -10.25 -4.23
C LEU A 44 -11.02 -11.02 -3.10
N GLN A 45 -11.58 -12.19 -3.42
CA GLN A 45 -12.04 -13.11 -2.38
C GLN A 45 -10.86 -13.58 -1.52
N PRO A 46 -11.07 -13.80 -0.21
CA PRO A 46 -10.05 -14.37 0.67
C PRO A 46 -9.52 -15.71 0.15
N LYS A 47 -8.21 -15.91 0.28
CA LYS A 47 -7.54 -17.12 -0.18
C LYS A 47 -7.97 -18.33 0.66
N LEU A 48 -8.68 -19.26 0.04
CA LEU A 48 -9.08 -20.50 0.70
C LEU A 48 -7.92 -21.50 0.72
N TRP A 49 -7.53 -21.91 1.93
CA TRP A 49 -6.57 -22.99 2.15
C TRP A 49 -7.32 -24.32 2.17
N LEU A 50 -6.91 -25.25 1.31
CA LEU A 50 -7.51 -26.57 1.15
C LEU A 50 -6.47 -27.64 1.44
N GLN A 51 -6.94 -28.81 1.88
CA GLN A 51 -6.10 -29.96 2.12
C GLN A 51 -6.65 -31.17 1.35
N TYR A 52 -5.79 -31.87 0.62
CA TYR A 52 -6.14 -33.12 -0.05
C TYR A 52 -5.06 -34.16 0.24
N ARG A 53 -5.46 -35.28 0.86
CA ARG A 53 -4.56 -36.37 1.26
C ARG A 53 -3.34 -35.90 2.05
N GLY A 54 -3.54 -35.02 3.03
CA GLY A 54 -2.46 -34.50 3.86
C GLY A 54 -1.70 -33.31 3.26
N VAL A 55 -1.83 -33.03 1.95
CA VAL A 55 -1.10 -31.95 1.27
C VAL A 55 -1.94 -30.68 1.23
N TYR A 56 -1.35 -29.57 1.68
CA TYR A 56 -1.96 -28.25 1.60
C TYR A 56 -1.81 -27.65 0.20
N TYR A 57 -2.88 -27.08 -0.30
CA TYR A 57 -2.88 -26.30 -1.53
C TYR A 57 -3.89 -25.15 -1.41
N SER A 58 -3.83 -24.23 -2.37
CA SER A 58 -4.73 -23.09 -2.39
C SER A 58 -5.16 -22.78 -3.81
N LYS A 59 -6.36 -22.22 -3.96
CA LYS A 59 -6.85 -21.72 -5.24
C LYS A 59 -6.31 -20.31 -5.48
N ARG A 60 -6.28 -19.90 -6.75
CA ARG A 60 -6.02 -18.50 -7.10
C ARG A 60 -7.18 -17.64 -6.59
N PRO A 61 -6.93 -16.46 -6.00
CA PRO A 61 -8.00 -15.57 -5.57
C PRO A 61 -8.83 -15.16 -6.80
N VAL A 62 -10.15 -15.24 -6.65
CA VAL A 62 -11.12 -14.84 -7.68
C VAL A 62 -11.61 -13.45 -7.33
N VAL A 63 -11.84 -12.62 -8.35
CA VAL A 63 -12.40 -11.28 -8.14
C VAL A 63 -13.85 -11.41 -7.68
N GLN A 64 -14.20 -10.73 -6.60
CA GLN A 64 -15.56 -10.65 -6.09
C GLN A 64 -16.35 -9.64 -6.94
N SER A 65 -17.28 -10.15 -7.74
CA SER A 65 -18.10 -9.36 -8.69
C SER A 65 -19.33 -8.71 -8.06
N SER A 66 -19.73 -9.13 -6.86
CA SER A 66 -20.80 -8.50 -6.10
C SER A 66 -20.21 -7.43 -5.20
N SER A 67 -20.62 -6.18 -5.43
CA SER A 67 -20.67 -5.19 -4.36
C SER A 67 -21.39 -5.85 -3.19
N LEU A 68 -20.67 -6.18 -2.13
CA LEU A 68 -21.32 -6.48 -0.86
C LEU A 68 -22.22 -5.28 -0.61
N THR A 69 -23.53 -5.54 -0.59
CA THR A 69 -24.58 -4.64 -0.16
C THR A 69 -24.01 -3.73 0.90
N GLU A 70 -24.10 -2.40 0.71
CA GLU A 70 -23.69 -1.39 1.67
C GLU A 70 -24.02 -1.90 3.07
N ILE A 71 -23.03 -2.49 3.75
CA ILE A 71 -23.17 -2.79 5.16
C ILE A 71 -23.17 -1.39 5.73
N PRO A 72 -24.26 -0.90 6.33
CA PRO A 72 -24.27 0.43 6.90
C PRO A 72 -23.14 0.43 7.92
N ILE A 73 -22.06 1.12 7.60
CA ILE A 73 -20.95 1.34 8.52
C ILE A 73 -21.61 2.16 9.64
N PRO A 74 -21.82 1.59 10.85
CA PRO A 74 -22.40 2.37 11.92
C PRO A 74 -21.48 3.58 12.11
N ALA A 75 -22.06 4.78 12.08
CA ALA A 75 -21.32 6.00 12.31
C ALA A 75 -20.51 5.82 13.59
N VAL A 76 -19.18 5.88 13.46
CA VAL A 76 -18.24 5.73 14.57
C VAL A 76 -18.59 6.83 15.58
N THR A 77 -19.22 6.44 16.69
CA THR A 77 -19.33 7.31 17.84
C THR A 77 -17.93 7.46 18.42
N SER A 78 -17.48 8.70 18.59
CA SER A 78 -16.13 9.08 19.03
C SER A 78 -15.79 8.71 20.48
N GLN A 79 -16.48 7.74 21.08
CA GLN A 79 -16.42 7.42 22.51
C GLN A 79 -16.30 5.92 22.81
N GLY A 80 -16.01 5.09 21.81
CA GLY A 80 -15.69 3.68 22.03
C GLY A 80 -14.19 3.46 22.14
N GLU A 81 -13.66 3.29 23.35
CA GLU A 81 -12.35 2.65 23.52
C GLU A 81 -12.44 1.24 22.95
N LEU A 82 -11.76 1.02 21.82
CA LEU A 82 -11.58 -0.31 21.26
C LEU A 82 -10.81 -1.14 22.29
N PRO A 83 -11.27 -2.34 22.68
CA PRO A 83 -10.42 -3.25 23.43
C PRO A 83 -9.27 -3.63 22.52
N SER A 84 -8.12 -3.01 22.72
CA SER A 84 -6.90 -3.44 22.05
C SER A 84 -6.65 -4.88 22.50
N PRO A 85 -6.44 -5.82 21.56
CA PRO A 85 -6.04 -7.16 21.92
C PRO A 85 -4.79 -7.04 22.82
N PRO A 86 -4.68 -7.80 23.92
CA PRO A 86 -3.53 -7.72 24.83
C PRO A 86 -2.18 -8.01 24.15
N TYR A 87 -2.21 -8.51 22.91
CA TYR A 87 -1.03 -8.70 22.06
C TYR A 87 -0.43 -7.39 21.52
N PHE A 88 -1.21 -6.32 21.40
CA PHE A 88 -0.71 -4.99 21.02
C PHE A 88 -0.36 -4.12 22.22
N ALA A 89 -0.73 -4.54 23.43
CA ALA A 89 -0.47 -3.83 24.67
C ALA A 89 0.82 -4.35 25.32
N SER A 90 1.96 -4.16 24.66
CA SER A 90 3.33 -4.15 25.25
C SER A 90 4.40 -4.46 24.20
N GLN A 91 4.60 -3.57 23.23
CA GLN A 91 5.93 -3.43 22.65
C GLN A 91 6.33 -1.97 22.77
N THR A 92 6.74 -1.61 23.99
CA THR A 92 7.56 -0.42 24.29
C THR A 92 8.97 -0.51 23.68
N GLN A 93 9.25 -1.60 22.95
CA GLN A 93 10.48 -1.76 22.18
C GLN A 93 10.19 -1.30 20.75
N LEU A 94 10.77 -0.16 20.37
CA LEU A 94 10.83 0.26 18.97
C LEU A 94 11.31 -0.93 18.15
N SER A 95 10.60 -1.25 17.07
CA SER A 95 11.00 -2.32 16.16
C SER A 95 12.44 -2.07 15.72
N GLU A 96 13.25 -3.11 15.54
CA GLU A 96 14.61 -2.99 15.00
C GLU A 96 14.62 -2.17 13.69
N ALA A 97 13.57 -2.31 12.88
CA ALA A 97 13.36 -1.52 11.67
C ALA A 97 13.14 -0.03 11.95
N GLU A 98 12.41 0.32 13.00
CA GLU A 98 12.20 1.71 13.42
C GLU A 98 13.51 2.32 13.93
N GLN A 99 14.29 1.59 14.72
CA GLN A 99 15.60 2.04 15.20
C GLN A 99 16.56 2.30 14.03
N ALA A 100 16.64 1.37 13.08
CA ALA A 100 17.47 1.53 11.88
C ALA A 100 17.04 2.73 11.01
N HIS A 101 15.72 2.96 10.91
CA HIS A 101 15.18 4.11 10.19
C HIS A 101 15.57 5.44 10.86
N LEU A 102 15.46 5.55 12.19
CA LEU A 102 15.84 6.76 12.91
C LEU A 102 17.34 7.04 12.82
N GLU A 103 18.16 6.00 12.91
CA GLU A 103 19.60 6.11 12.74
C GLU A 103 19.97 6.60 11.32
N SER A 104 19.29 6.08 10.30
CA SER A 104 19.48 6.53 8.92
C SER A 104 19.11 8.01 8.73
N ILE A 105 18.00 8.45 9.33
CA ILE A 105 17.58 9.87 9.29
C ILE A 105 18.63 10.76 9.96
N ARG A 106 19.14 10.38 11.13
CA ARG A 106 20.18 11.13 11.86
C ARG A 106 21.44 11.29 11.02
N GLN A 107 21.99 10.20 10.50
CA GLN A 107 23.19 10.22 9.67
C GLN A 107 23.00 11.07 8.40
N ASN A 108 21.82 11.01 7.78
CA ASN A 108 21.51 11.80 6.60
C ASN A 108 21.50 13.30 6.92
N LEU A 109 20.88 13.71 8.03
CA LEU A 109 20.85 15.10 8.45
C LEU A 109 22.24 15.63 8.81
N GLU A 110 23.05 14.84 9.52
CA GLU A 110 24.45 15.20 9.83
C GLU A 110 25.28 15.41 8.57
N HIS A 111 25.16 14.50 7.60
CA HIS A 111 25.84 14.63 6.32
C HIS A 111 25.38 15.85 5.53
N ARG A 112 24.07 16.13 5.50
CA ARG A 112 23.54 17.32 4.82
C ARG A 112 23.99 18.61 5.51
N LEU A 113 24.11 18.61 6.84
CA LEU A 113 24.64 19.73 7.62
C LEU A 113 26.12 19.97 7.32
N SER A 114 26.96 18.91 7.27
CA SER A 114 28.38 19.06 6.95
C SER A 114 28.58 19.63 5.55
N VAL A 115 27.87 19.08 4.55
CA VAL A 115 27.92 19.55 3.17
C VAL A 115 27.39 21.00 3.04
N ALA A 116 26.33 21.35 3.77
CA ALA A 116 25.79 22.71 3.76
C ALA A 116 26.77 23.73 4.38
N ARG A 117 27.45 23.35 5.46
CA ARG A 117 28.50 24.16 6.12
C ARG A 117 29.71 24.33 5.21
N GLU A 118 30.18 23.27 4.58
CA GLU A 118 31.29 23.34 3.60
C GLU A 118 30.97 24.27 2.42
N LYS A 119 29.71 24.28 1.98
CA LYS A 119 29.24 25.14 0.90
C LYS A 119 28.89 26.57 1.35
N GLY A 120 28.90 26.87 2.65
CA GLY A 120 28.53 28.17 3.21
C GLY A 120 27.06 28.55 3.00
N ASN A 121 26.16 27.57 2.88
CA ASN A 121 24.72 27.83 2.70
C ASN A 121 24.01 27.96 4.06
N GLU A 122 24.12 29.13 4.66
CA GLU A 122 23.56 29.45 5.98
C GLU A 122 22.04 29.25 6.08
N GLN A 123 21.31 29.50 4.99
CA GLN A 123 19.85 29.28 4.96
C GLN A 123 19.50 27.80 5.09
N LEU A 124 20.25 26.93 4.40
CA LEU A 124 20.07 25.49 4.47
C LEU A 124 20.48 24.93 5.82
N VAL A 125 21.57 25.44 6.41
CA VAL A 125 22.00 25.07 7.77
C VAL A 125 20.90 25.38 8.79
N SER A 126 20.36 26.60 8.76
CA SER A 126 19.28 26.99 9.68
C SER A 126 18.01 26.13 9.55
N MET A 127 17.67 25.71 8.33
CA MET A 127 16.53 24.82 8.08
C MET A 127 16.77 23.41 8.65
N LEU A 128 17.95 22.85 8.40
CA LEU A 128 18.33 21.52 8.87
C LEU A 128 18.44 21.44 10.40
N GLU A 129 18.90 22.51 11.04
CA GLU A 129 18.94 22.60 12.50
C GLU A 129 17.54 22.60 13.13
N LYS A 130 16.54 23.19 12.46
CA LYS A 130 15.13 23.10 12.89
C LYS A 130 14.58 21.69 12.73
N GLU A 131 14.83 21.05 11.58
CA GLU A 131 14.43 19.65 11.36
C GLU A 131 15.03 18.71 12.43
N TYR A 132 16.28 18.96 12.83
CA TYR A 132 16.95 18.22 13.90
C TYR A 132 16.27 18.42 15.26
N GLN A 133 15.88 19.65 15.60
CA GLN A 133 15.17 19.96 16.85
C GLN A 133 13.77 19.31 16.88
N GLU A 134 13.05 19.32 15.77
CA GLU A 134 11.73 18.68 15.66
C GLU A 134 11.83 17.16 15.85
N LEU A 135 12.86 16.52 15.31
CA LEU A 135 13.13 15.10 15.54
C LEU A 135 13.43 14.78 17.00
N ALA A 136 14.10 15.67 17.73
CA ALA A 136 14.40 15.48 19.14
C ALA A 136 13.16 15.67 20.04
N MET A 137 12.18 16.47 19.62
CA MET A 137 10.95 16.73 20.39
C MET A 137 9.84 15.71 20.13
N ASN A 138 9.84 15.06 18.96
CA ASN A 138 8.80 14.11 18.55
C ASN A 138 9.12 12.64 18.92
N HIS A 139 10.16 12.39 19.72
CA HIS A 139 10.57 11.08 20.25
C HIS A 139 10.69 11.10 21.76
#